data_AF-A0ABD1VQX4-F1
#
_entry.id   AF-A0ABD1VQX4-F1
#
_cell.length_a   1.000
_cell.length_b   1.000
_cell.length_c   1.000
_cell.angle_alpha   90.00
_cell.angle_beta   90.00
_cell.angle_gamma   90.00
#
_symmetry.space_group_name_H-M   'P 1'
#
loop_
_entity.id
_entity.type
_entity.pdbx_description
1 polymer ?
#
loop_
_entity_poly.entity_id
_entity_poly.type
_entity_poly.pdbx_seq_one_letter_code
_entity_poly.pdbx_strand_id
1 'polypeptide(L)'
;MVNFGKSTIFSLFFFLSMFLVKTLSSSPSPSNLQILNAERRIDLTSHIVRVYLTLKVENAGEAPAAEVLLAFPPTQFDHLALVKAAGTVGKKKKKSYLPLEAHPSALPDAPNGNQILLHIFAQTIRQG
;
A
#
# COMPACT_ATOMS: atom_id res chain seq x y z
N MET A 1 -38.23 19.69 -41.17
CA MET A 1 -37.70 20.73 -40.26
C MET A 1 -37.13 20.01 -39.05
N VAL A 2 -35.81 20.09 -38.84
CA VAL A 2 -35.03 19.12 -38.04
C VAL A 2 -35.04 19.49 -36.55
N ASN A 3 -35.33 18.51 -35.68
CA ASN A 3 -35.30 18.65 -34.22
C ASN A 3 -33.85 18.72 -33.70
N PHE A 4 -33.19 19.87 -33.88
CA PHE A 4 -31.79 20.07 -33.49
C PHE A 4 -31.57 20.26 -31.97
N GLY A 5 -32.59 20.67 -31.20
CA GLY A 5 -32.42 21.09 -29.80
C GLY A 5 -32.37 19.98 -28.74
N LYS A 6 -32.94 18.79 -29.01
CA LYS A 6 -32.97 17.69 -28.02
C LYS A 6 -31.73 16.79 -28.08
N SER A 7 -31.14 16.65 -29.27
CA SER A 7 -29.93 15.86 -29.51
C SER A 7 -28.70 16.46 -28.81
N THR A 8 -28.58 17.79 -28.84
CA THR A 8 -27.46 18.51 -28.19
C THR A 8 -27.50 18.40 -26.67
N ILE A 9 -28.68 18.42 -26.05
CA ILE A 9 -28.84 18.26 -24.60
C ILE A 9 -28.50 16.82 -24.15
N PHE A 10 -28.98 15.82 -24.91
CA PHE A 10 -28.64 14.42 -24.63
C PHE A 10 -27.13 14.17 -24.79
N SER A 11 -26.52 14.75 -25.83
CA SER A 11 -25.07 14.72 -26.03
C SER A 11 -24.32 15.37 -24.86
N LEU A 12 -24.77 16.54 -24.39
CA LEU A 12 -24.13 17.25 -23.27
C LEU A 12 -24.21 16.44 -21.97
N PHE A 13 -25.35 15.79 -21.71
CA PHE A 13 -25.53 14.94 -20.53
C PHE A 13 -24.65 13.69 -20.58
N PHE A 14 -24.48 13.10 -21.77
CA PHE A 14 -23.57 11.98 -22.01
C PHE A 14 -22.11 12.37 -21.76
N PHE A 15 -21.66 13.53 -22.26
CA PHE A 15 -20.32 14.05 -22.01
C PHE A 15 -20.07 14.41 -20.54
N LEU A 16 -21.06 14.98 -19.86
CA LEU A 16 -20.97 15.31 -18.43
C LEU A 16 -20.89 14.05 -17.56
N SER A 17 -21.64 13.01 -17.92
CA SER A 17 -21.58 11.69 -17.27
C SER A 17 -20.19 11.06 -17.38
N MET A 18 -19.59 11.05 -18.58
CA MET A 18 -18.21 10.55 -18.76
C MET A 18 -17.18 11.34 -17.93
N PHE A 19 -17.38 12.64 -17.76
CA PHE A 19 -16.47 13.47 -16.95
C PHE A 19 -16.56 13.12 -15.45
N LEU A 20 -17.77 12.87 -14.93
CA LEU A 20 -17.98 12.44 -13.53
C LEU A 20 -17.43 11.03 -13.23
N VAL A 21 -17.50 10.09 -14.18
CA VAL A 21 -16.93 8.74 -13.99
C VAL A 21 -15.39 8.79 -13.87
N LYS A 22 -14.76 9.74 -14.56
CA LYS A 22 -13.29 9.90 -14.58
C LYS A 22 -12.74 10.53 -13.29
N THR A 23 -13.53 11.31 -12.56
CA THR A 23 -13.12 11.87 -11.25
C THR A 23 -13.25 10.88 -10.11
N LEU A 24 -14.13 9.87 -10.23
CA LEU A 24 -14.32 8.84 -9.21
C LEU A 24 -13.26 7.71 -9.30
N SER A 25 -12.57 7.61 -10.44
CA SER A 25 -11.48 6.65 -10.66
C SER A 25 -10.12 7.26 -10.28
N SER A 26 -10.02 7.82 -9.07
CA SER A 26 -8.72 8.07 -8.46
C SER A 26 -8.10 6.73 -8.06
N SER A 27 -7.41 6.06 -8.98
CA SER A 27 -6.52 4.99 -8.55
C SER A 27 -5.47 5.63 -7.64
N PRO A 28 -5.16 5.04 -6.47
CA PRO A 28 -4.04 5.53 -5.67
C PRO A 28 -2.81 5.57 -6.57
N SER A 29 -2.14 6.73 -6.63
CA SER A 29 -0.88 6.82 -7.36
C SER A 29 0.05 5.76 -6.75
N PRO A 30 0.71 4.92 -7.56
CA PRO A 30 1.69 3.99 -7.03
C PRO A 30 2.73 4.86 -6.32
N SER A 31 2.82 4.71 -4.99
CA SER A 31 3.89 5.37 -4.26
C SER A 31 5.19 4.82 -4.84
N ASN A 32 6.06 5.72 -5.32
CA ASN A 32 7.37 5.36 -5.88
C ASN A 32 8.34 4.95 -4.76
N LEU A 33 7.89 4.02 -3.91
CA LEU A 33 8.69 3.43 -2.85
C LEU A 33 9.57 2.35 -3.44
N GLN A 34 10.87 2.53 -3.32
CA GLN A 34 11.88 1.56 -3.73
C GLN A 34 12.40 0.82 -2.50
N ILE A 35 12.47 -0.51 -2.60
CA ILE A 35 13.07 -1.33 -1.56
C ILE A 35 14.58 -1.41 -1.84
N LEU A 36 15.36 -0.64 -1.07
CA LEU A 36 16.83 -0.65 -1.17
C LEU A 36 17.45 -1.90 -0.56
N ASN A 37 16.80 -2.45 0.46
CA ASN A 37 17.24 -3.68 1.12
C ASN A 37 16.06 -4.40 1.76
N ALA A 38 16.06 -5.72 1.67
CA ALA A 38 15.12 -6.59 2.35
C ALA A 38 15.88 -7.72 3.02
N GLU A 39 15.88 -7.73 4.35
CA GLU A 39 16.46 -8.81 5.15
C GLU A 39 15.35 -9.61 5.82
N ARG A 40 15.38 -10.93 5.67
CA ARG A 40 14.45 -11.86 6.30
C ARG A 40 15.19 -12.80 7.24
N ARG A 41 14.74 -12.88 8.49
CA ARG A 41 15.21 -13.85 9.48
C ARG A 41 14.05 -14.72 9.93
N ILE A 42 14.28 -16.01 10.02
CA ILE A 42 13.31 -16.99 10.52
C ILE A 42 13.92 -17.62 11.76
N ASP A 43 13.21 -17.51 12.87
CA ASP A 43 13.58 -18.15 14.12
C ASP A 43 12.62 -19.33 14.38
N LEU A 44 13.23 -20.51 14.47
CA LEU A 44 12.57 -21.81 14.66
C LEU A 44 12.94 -22.44 16.01
N THR A 45 13.53 -21.68 16.93
CA THR A 45 13.97 -22.18 18.25
C THR A 45 12.81 -22.55 19.19
N SER A 46 11.57 -22.21 18.81
CA SER A 46 10.37 -22.55 19.57
C SER A 46 9.31 -23.17 18.67
N HIS A 47 8.22 -23.65 19.27
CA HIS A 47 7.06 -24.18 18.54
C HIS A 47 6.26 -23.10 17.77
N ILE A 48 6.58 -21.82 17.97
CA ILE A 48 6.05 -20.70 17.17
C ILE A 48 7.13 -20.25 16.19
N VAL A 49 6.81 -20.26 14.90
CA VAL A 49 7.67 -19.71 13.84
C VAL A 49 7.65 -18.19 13.94
N ARG A 50 8.81 -17.59 14.20
CA ARG A 50 8.96 -16.12 14.23
C ARG A 50 9.66 -15.65 12.96
N VAL A 51 9.02 -14.76 12.22
CA VAL A 51 9.60 -14.14 11.01
C VAL A 51 9.85 -12.67 11.28
N TYR A 52 11.09 -12.23 11.07
CA TYR A 52 11.48 -10.82 11.14
C TYR A 52 11.84 -10.34 9.74
N LEU A 53 11.07 -9.36 9.24
CA LEU A 53 11.35 -8.69 7.97
C LEU A 53 11.84 -7.27 8.25
N THR A 54 13.07 -6.96 7.83
CA THR A 54 13.64 -5.61 7.90
C THR A 54 13.74 -5.03 6.51
N LEU A 55 12.94 -4.00 6.23
CA LEU A 55 12.94 -3.29 4.96
C LEU A 55 13.66 -1.95 5.10
N LYS A 56 14.54 -1.63 4.16
CA LYS A 56 14.99 -0.26 3.91
C LYS A 56 14.25 0.21 2.66
N VAL A 57 13.43 1.24 2.85
CA VAL A 57 12.62 1.82 1.79
C VAL A 57 13.07 3.26 1.55
N GLU A 58 13.07 3.66 0.29
CA GLU A 58 13.32 5.03 -0.16
C GLU A 58 12.11 5.51 -0.95
N ASN A 59 11.74 6.77 -0.78
CA ASN A 59 10.71 7.40 -1.59
C ASN A 59 11.37 8.13 -2.77
N ALA A 60 11.30 7.52 -3.94
CA ALA A 60 11.78 8.09 -5.21
C ALA A 60 10.70 8.92 -5.93
N GLY A 61 9.56 9.19 -5.29
CA GLY A 61 8.46 9.96 -5.85
C GLY A 61 8.49 11.43 -5.48
N GLU A 62 7.75 12.24 -6.24
CA GLU A 62 7.64 13.69 -6.01
C GLU A 62 6.70 14.05 -4.83
N ALA A 63 5.98 13.09 -4.27
CA ALA A 63 5.10 13.30 -3.13
C ALA A 63 5.60 12.49 -1.90
N PRO A 64 5.51 13.04 -0.68
CA PRO A 64 5.78 12.26 0.52
C PRO A 64 4.84 11.06 0.62
N ALA A 65 5.38 9.88 0.97
CA ALA A 65 4.62 8.66 1.16
C ALA A 65 4.59 8.28 2.63
N ALA A 66 3.47 7.75 3.12
CA ALA A 66 3.31 7.34 4.52
C ALA A 66 2.87 5.87 4.67
N GLU A 67 2.65 5.18 3.56
CA GLU A 67 2.03 3.86 3.53
C GLU A 67 2.91 2.86 2.81
N VAL A 68 3.11 1.71 3.44
CA VAL A 68 3.81 0.55 2.85
C VAL A 68 2.85 -0.63 2.86
N LEU A 69 2.69 -1.26 1.70
CA LEU A 69 1.88 -2.46 1.55
C LEU A 69 2.77 -3.70 1.58
N LEU A 70 2.50 -4.62 2.50
CA LEU A 70 3.20 -5.90 2.59
C LEU A 70 2.24 -7.05 2.26
N ALA A 71 2.52 -7.77 1.19
CA ALA A 71 1.69 -8.89 0.75
C ALA A 71 2.07 -10.20 1.45
N PHE A 72 1.07 -10.97 1.87
CA PHE A 72 1.26 -12.29 2.46
C PHE A 72 0.70 -13.38 1.53
N PRO A 73 1.41 -14.51 1.37
CA PRO A 73 0.82 -15.68 0.75
C PRO A 73 -0.43 -16.12 1.54
N PRO A 74 -1.54 -16.48 0.87
CA PRO A 74 -2.78 -16.84 1.56
C PRO A 74 -2.58 -17.95 2.59
N THR A 75 -1.78 -18.97 2.24
CA THR A 75 -1.44 -20.11 3.11
C THR A 75 -0.69 -19.71 4.39
N GLN A 76 -0.01 -18.57 4.39
CA GLN A 76 0.71 -18.08 5.57
C GLN A 76 -0.17 -17.19 6.44
N PHE A 77 -1.09 -16.44 5.81
CA PHE A 77 -1.97 -15.51 6.51
C PHE A 77 -2.93 -16.24 7.47
N ASP A 78 -3.45 -17.40 7.08
CA ASP A 78 -4.35 -18.20 7.93
C ASP A 78 -3.68 -18.72 9.22
N HIS A 79 -2.35 -18.74 9.26
CA HIS A 79 -1.55 -19.22 10.39
C HIS A 79 -0.85 -18.09 11.15
N LEU A 80 -1.21 -16.84 10.88
CA LEU A 80 -0.63 -15.67 11.53
C LEU A 80 -1.32 -15.38 12.86
N ALA A 81 -0.59 -15.60 13.96
CA ALA A 81 -1.09 -15.29 15.30
C ALA A 81 -0.92 -13.80 15.68
N LEU A 82 0.11 -13.13 15.14
CA LEU A 82 0.45 -11.75 15.48
C LEU A 82 1.29 -11.08 14.39
N VAL A 83 0.91 -9.86 14.03
CA VAL A 83 1.72 -8.94 13.23
C VAL A 83 2.05 -7.72 14.07
N LYS A 84 3.32 -7.32 14.07
CA LYS A 84 3.74 -6.02 14.57
C LYS A 84 4.66 -5.38 13.55
N ALA A 85 4.49 -4.09 13.32
CA ALA A 85 5.40 -3.28 12.52
C ALA A 85 6.04 -2.22 13.42
N ALA A 86 7.29 -1.85 13.12
CA ALA A 86 7.96 -0.76 13.81
C ALA A 86 8.94 -0.05 12.88
N GLY A 87 8.94 1.28 12.93
CA GLY A 87 9.89 2.13 12.23
C GLY A 87 11.15 2.33 13.05
N THR A 88 12.31 2.28 12.40
CA THR A 88 13.57 2.60 13.08
C THR A 88 13.76 4.11 13.14
N VAL A 89 13.86 4.68 14.33
CA VAL A 89 14.14 6.10 14.56
C VAL A 89 15.54 6.24 15.17
N GLY A 90 16.29 7.27 14.76
CA GLY A 90 17.63 7.57 15.28
C GLY A 90 18.79 6.99 14.44
N LYS A 91 20.03 7.42 14.76
CA LYS A 91 21.23 7.14 13.97
C LYS A 91 22.21 6.25 14.74
N LYS A 92 22.84 5.28 14.04
CA LYS A 92 23.89 4.38 14.55
C LYS A 92 23.50 3.65 15.86
N LYS A 93 24.07 4.06 17.00
CA LYS A 93 23.99 3.36 18.30
C LYS A 93 22.73 3.68 19.10
N LYS A 94 21.98 4.74 18.77
CA LYS A 94 20.69 5.08 19.38
C LYS A 94 19.55 4.81 18.39
N LYS A 95 19.41 3.56 17.96
CA LYS A 95 18.24 3.11 17.20
C LYS A 95 17.14 2.75 18.17
N SER A 96 16.01 3.42 18.08
CA SER A 96 14.77 3.05 18.76
C SER A 96 13.76 2.55 17.74
N TYR A 97 12.85 1.69 18.17
CA TYR A 97 11.74 1.19 17.36
C TYR A 97 10.46 1.90 17.78
N LEU A 98 9.86 2.65 16.85
CA LEU A 98 8.55 3.26 17.04
C LEU A 98 7.49 2.30 16.48
N PRO A 99 6.52 1.83 17.28
CA PRO A 99 5.44 0.99 16.77
C PRO A 99 4.71 1.66 15.60
N LEU A 100 4.43 0.88 14.57
CA LEU A 100 3.63 1.29 13.42
C LEU A 100 2.30 0.54 13.45
N GLU A 101 1.26 1.20 12.95
CA GLU A 101 -0.05 0.60 12.82
C GLU A 101 -0.10 -0.29 11.59
N ALA A 102 -0.62 -1.50 11.74
CA ALA A 102 -0.69 -2.52 10.70
C ALA A 102 -2.12 -3.05 10.59
N HIS A 103 -2.75 -2.85 9.43
CA HIS A 103 -4.11 -3.30 9.17
C HIS A 103 -4.17 -4.31 8.03
N PRO A 104 -4.88 -5.44 8.18
CA PRO A 104 -5.15 -6.34 7.07
C PRO A 104 -6.18 -5.71 6.12
N SER A 105 -5.91 -5.82 4.82
CA SER A 105 -6.85 -5.48 3.77
C SER A 105 -6.88 -6.60 2.72
N ALA A 106 -8.07 -6.87 2.20
CA ALA A 106 -8.24 -7.81 1.10
C ALA A 106 -8.24 -7.02 -0.21
N LEU A 107 -7.27 -7.27 -1.09
CA LEU A 107 -7.20 -6.62 -2.40
C LEU A 107 -7.27 -7.68 -3.51
N PRO A 108 -8.30 -7.66 -4.37
CA PRO A 108 -8.48 -8.70 -5.39
C PRO A 108 -7.37 -8.71 -6.44
N ASP A 109 -6.71 -7.57 -6.67
CA ASP A 109 -5.65 -7.39 -7.67
C ASP A 109 -4.25 -7.31 -7.06
N ALA A 110 -4.04 -7.86 -5.86
CA ALA A 110 -2.71 -7.80 -5.25
C ALA A 110 -1.69 -8.70 -5.99
N PRO A 111 -0.40 -8.32 -5.96
CA PRO A 111 0.64 -9.01 -6.73
C PRO A 111 0.71 -10.50 -6.38
N ASN A 112 0.94 -11.34 -7.39
CA ASN A 112 1.12 -12.79 -7.27
C ASN A 112 -0.09 -13.58 -6.74
N GLY A 113 -1.31 -13.04 -6.88
CA GLY A 113 -2.53 -13.69 -6.39
C GLY A 113 -2.66 -13.69 -4.86
N ASN A 114 -1.84 -12.89 -4.17
CA ASN A 114 -1.95 -12.68 -2.75
C ASN A 114 -3.23 -11.89 -2.48
N GLN A 115 -4.17 -12.45 -1.74
CA GLN A 115 -5.44 -11.77 -1.48
C GLN A 115 -5.34 -10.77 -0.33
N ILE A 116 -4.25 -10.79 0.44
CA ILE A 116 -4.17 -10.08 1.71
C ILE A 116 -2.89 -9.23 1.79
N LEU A 117 -3.10 -7.94 2.02
CA LEU A 117 -2.08 -6.93 2.23
C LEU A 117 -2.11 -6.46 3.68
N LEU A 118 -0.96 -6.13 4.22
CA LEU A 118 -0.84 -5.36 5.45
C LEU A 118 -0.47 -3.93 5.11
N HIS A 119 -1.37 -3.01 5.45
CA HIS A 119 -1.15 -1.58 5.39
C HIS A 119 -0.34 -1.17 6.61
N ILE A 120 0.93 -0.82 6.39
CA ILE A 120 1.82 -0.34 7.44
C ILE A 120 1.90 1.19 7.30
N PHE A 121 1.35 1.89 8.28
CA PHE A 121 1.43 3.34 8.37
C PHE A 121 2.75 3.75 9.03
N ALA A 122 3.64 4.33 8.25
CA ALA A 122 4.89 4.89 8.72
C ALA A 122 4.76 6.41 8.96
N GLN A 123 5.71 6.99 9.69
CA GLN A 123 5.93 8.43 9.62
C GLN A 123 6.31 8.80 8.17
N THR A 124 5.91 10.01 7.73
CA THR A 124 6.14 10.51 6.37
C THR A 124 7.57 10.25 5.88
N ILE A 125 7.69 9.40 4.86
CA ILE A 125 8.93 9.10 4.15
C ILE A 125 9.17 10.22 3.15
N ARG A 126 10.13 11.09 3.49
CA ARG A 126 10.57 12.18 2.63
C ARG A 126 11.37 11.63 1.43
N GLN A 127 11.44 12.45 0.39
CA GLN A 127 12.24 12.17 -0.80
C GLN A 127 13.71 11.98 -0.42
N GLY A 128 14.34 11.00 -1.06
CA GLY A 128 15.77 10.71 -0.95
C GLY A 128 16.64 11.71 -1.71
#